data_AF-A0A941N2Q8-F1
#
_entry.id   AF-A0A941N2Q8-F1
#
_cell.length_a   1.000
_cell.length_b   1.000
_cell.length_c   1.000
_cell.angle_alpha   90.00
_cell.angle_beta   90.00
_cell.angle_gamma   90.00
#
_symmetry.space_group_name_H-M   'P 1'
#
loop_
_entity.id
_entity.type
_entity.pdbx_description
1 polymer ?
#
loop_
_entity_poly.entity_id
_entity_poly.type
_entity_poly.pdbx_seq_one_letter_code
_entity_poly.pdbx_strand_id
1 'polypeptide(L)'
;MVQIVVWLNAIARTLGDALLAPLAYLPGWLSISLIAVVTGLVMLLIYKYTSHQQKILQVRRQIQAELLTLTLFRESLSVTWRAQVRLVVCAVRLFSLSLVPMAIMSVPVMLFLGQLSAWFAARPIAVGEESVVVMTLHENQASAATRPQLRESPGIETVVGPVRIRSQHQWVWRIRGTASGLQQLVFDVGQERLEKELAIGGGFLQTSPIRPAWTWTNVLLYPRERPFSGDSPVQSIEIEYPPRLSWNCGSGTWLWSWMIGSMVTALACRNWFNVKL
;
A
#
# COMPACT_ATOMS: atom_id res chain seq x y z
N MET A 1 1.77 -15.81 11.61
CA MET A 1 1.13 -14.81 10.73
C MET A 1 2.14 -14.02 9.91
N VAL A 2 3.16 -13.38 10.51
CA VAL A 2 4.17 -12.57 9.78
C VAL A 2 4.78 -13.34 8.59
N GLN A 3 5.16 -14.60 8.77
CA GLN A 3 5.79 -15.42 7.73
C GLN A 3 4.89 -15.65 6.50
N ILE A 4 3.58 -15.77 6.70
CA ILE A 4 2.61 -15.87 5.58
C ILE A 4 2.59 -14.56 4.80
N VAL A 5 2.56 -13.43 5.50
CA VAL A 5 2.58 -12.09 4.87
C VAL A 5 3.90 -11.86 4.12
N VAL A 6 5.04 -12.26 4.70
CA VAL A 6 6.34 -12.19 4.01
C VAL A 6 6.32 -13.04 2.73
N TRP A 7 5.76 -14.25 2.78
CA TRP A 7 5.67 -15.12 1.61
C TRP A 7 4.74 -14.56 0.53
N LEU A 8 3.57 -14.06 0.93
CA LEU A 8 2.64 -13.36 0.04
C LEU A 8 3.30 -12.14 -0.60
N ASN A 9 3.99 -11.31 0.18
CA ASN A 9 4.72 -10.15 -0.32
C ASN A 9 5.85 -10.54 -1.25
N ALA A 10 6.54 -11.65 -1.01
CA ALA A 10 7.59 -12.12 -1.91
C ALA A 10 7.03 -12.48 -3.29
N ILE A 11 5.91 -13.21 -3.34
CA ILE A 11 5.20 -13.51 -4.60
C ILE A 11 4.67 -12.21 -5.23
N ALA A 12 4.04 -11.38 -4.42
CA ALA A 12 3.43 -10.15 -4.90
C ALA A 12 4.52 -9.23 -5.49
N ARG A 13 5.71 -9.15 -4.87
CA ARG A 13 6.86 -8.39 -5.37
C ARG A 13 7.38 -8.95 -6.69
N THR A 14 7.55 -10.26 -6.84
CA THR A 14 8.03 -10.82 -8.13
C THR A 14 7.04 -10.58 -9.26
N LEU A 15 5.74 -10.73 -8.99
CA LEU A 15 4.68 -10.38 -9.93
C LEU A 15 4.67 -8.87 -10.21
N GLY A 16 4.83 -8.05 -9.19
CA GLY A 16 4.90 -6.60 -9.26
C GLY A 16 6.06 -6.11 -10.11
N ASP A 17 7.26 -6.63 -9.89
CA ASP A 17 8.43 -6.26 -10.66
C ASP A 17 8.26 -6.66 -12.12
N ALA A 18 7.71 -7.84 -12.41
CA ALA A 18 7.45 -8.27 -13.79
C ALA A 18 6.35 -7.45 -14.49
N LEU A 19 5.22 -7.22 -13.80
CA LEU A 19 4.07 -6.52 -14.37
C LEU A 19 4.29 -5.01 -14.44
N LEU A 20 5.01 -4.44 -13.46
CA LEU A 20 5.23 -3.00 -13.31
C LEU A 20 6.57 -2.51 -13.89
N ALA A 21 7.51 -3.40 -14.25
CA ALA A 21 8.72 -3.02 -14.98
C ALA A 21 8.47 -2.19 -16.26
N PRO A 22 7.56 -2.59 -17.19
CA PRO A 22 7.31 -1.79 -18.39
C PRO A 22 6.69 -0.42 -18.08
N LEU A 23 6.05 -0.27 -16.91
CA LEU A 23 5.43 0.97 -16.48
C LEU A 23 6.45 2.05 -16.08
N ALA A 24 7.72 1.68 -15.87
CA ALA A 24 8.81 2.63 -15.64
C ALA A 24 9.11 3.52 -16.86
N TYR A 25 8.82 3.02 -18.07
CA TYR A 25 9.04 3.74 -19.33
C TYR A 25 7.83 4.57 -19.79
N LEU A 26 6.67 4.35 -19.16
CA LEU A 26 5.42 5.01 -19.53
C LEU A 26 5.24 6.32 -18.72
N PRO A 27 4.55 7.32 -19.28
CA PRO A 27 4.12 8.48 -18.51
C PRO A 27 3.28 8.03 -17.31
N GLY A 28 3.54 8.61 -16.13
CA GLY A 28 2.90 8.16 -14.88
C GLY A 28 1.37 8.08 -14.95
N TRP A 29 0.73 9.01 -15.66
CA TRP A 29 -0.73 9.05 -15.81
C TRP A 29 -1.27 7.82 -16.54
N LEU A 30 -0.58 7.38 -17.59
CA LEU A 30 -0.97 6.20 -18.35
C LEU A 30 -0.71 4.95 -17.51
N SER A 31 0.40 4.95 -16.77
CA SER A 31 0.76 3.86 -15.88
C SER A 31 -0.31 3.61 -14.82
N ILE A 32 -0.71 4.66 -14.10
CA ILE A 32 -1.71 4.53 -13.03
C ILE A 32 -3.09 4.18 -13.57
N SER A 33 -3.48 4.70 -14.74
CA SER A 33 -4.76 4.36 -15.38
C SER A 33 -4.81 2.90 -15.83
N LEU A 34 -3.75 2.39 -16.46
CA LEU A 34 -3.69 0.98 -16.90
C LEU A 34 -3.76 0.04 -15.70
N ILE A 35 -2.99 0.34 -14.65
CA ILE A 35 -3.03 -0.39 -13.38
C ILE A 35 -4.44 -0.38 -12.80
N ALA A 36 -5.08 0.80 -12.73
CA ALA A 36 -6.43 0.93 -12.19
C ALA A 36 -7.45 0.08 -12.97
N VAL A 37 -7.35 0.01 -14.30
CA VAL A 37 -8.21 -0.83 -15.14
C VAL A 37 -8.02 -2.31 -14.80
N VAL A 38 -6.76 -2.79 -14.79
CA VAL A 38 -6.44 -4.19 -14.48
C VAL A 38 -6.91 -4.55 -13.06
N THR A 39 -6.64 -3.69 -12.07
CA THR A 39 -7.09 -3.92 -10.70
C THR A 39 -8.61 -3.94 -10.60
N GLY A 40 -9.32 -3.02 -11.25
CA GLY A 40 -10.78 -2.98 -11.26
C GLY A 40 -11.39 -4.28 -11.80
N LEU A 41 -10.80 -4.83 -12.88
CA LEU A 41 -11.22 -6.10 -13.46
C LEU A 41 -10.99 -7.29 -12.52
N VAL A 42 -9.80 -7.37 -11.92
CA VAL A 42 -9.45 -8.42 -10.95
C VAL A 42 -10.36 -8.36 -9.73
N MET A 43 -10.62 -7.16 -9.18
CA MET A 43 -11.50 -6.98 -8.03
C MET A 43 -12.94 -7.36 -8.36
N LEU A 44 -13.42 -7.04 -9.56
CA LEU A 44 -14.74 -7.46 -10.02
C LEU A 44 -14.87 -8.99 -10.11
N LEU A 45 -13.83 -9.67 -10.61
CA LEU A 45 -13.77 -11.13 -10.65
C LEU A 45 -13.79 -11.73 -9.25
N ILE A 46 -12.95 -11.25 -8.34
CA ILE A 46 -12.95 -11.70 -6.94
C ILE A 46 -14.34 -11.49 -6.31
N TYR A 47 -14.97 -10.33 -6.54
CA TYR A 47 -16.32 -10.05 -6.04
C TYR A 47 -17.33 -11.10 -6.49
N LYS A 48 -17.28 -11.44 -7.79
CA LYS A 48 -18.18 -12.39 -8.41
C LYS A 48 -18.15 -13.75 -7.72
N TYR A 49 -16.95 -14.24 -7.41
CA TYR A 49 -16.76 -15.57 -6.81
C TYR A 49 -17.01 -15.59 -5.30
N THR A 50 -16.74 -14.50 -4.60
CA THR A 50 -16.92 -14.44 -3.14
C THR A 50 -18.35 -14.09 -2.73
N SER A 51 -19.06 -13.31 -3.55
CA SER A 51 -20.36 -12.75 -3.18
C SER A 51 -21.53 -13.69 -3.52
N HIS A 52 -22.48 -13.82 -2.59
CA HIS A 52 -23.71 -14.59 -2.78
C HIS A 52 -24.74 -13.80 -3.62
N GLN A 53 -24.50 -13.74 -4.94
CA GLN A 53 -25.29 -12.94 -5.90
C GLN A 53 -26.81 -13.14 -5.77
N GLN A 54 -27.28 -14.37 -5.52
CA GLN A 54 -28.71 -14.67 -5.37
C GLN A 54 -29.33 -14.03 -4.12
N LYS A 55 -28.63 -14.07 -2.97
CA LYS A 55 -29.13 -13.48 -1.72
C LYS A 55 -29.18 -11.95 -1.83
N ILE A 56 -28.18 -11.34 -2.47
CA ILE A 56 -28.15 -9.90 -2.75
C ILE A 56 -29.32 -9.48 -3.62
N LEU A 57 -29.60 -10.24 -4.69
CA LEU A 57 -30.74 -9.99 -5.57
C LEU A 57 -32.08 -10.03 -4.83
N GLN A 58 -32.27 -11.05 -3.98
CA GLN A 58 -33.50 -11.20 -3.20
C GLN A 58 -33.73 -10.01 -2.27
N VAL A 59 -32.69 -9.61 -1.51
CA VAL A 59 -32.77 -8.46 -0.61
C VAL A 59 -33.01 -7.16 -1.38
N ARG A 60 -32.38 -6.96 -2.54
CA ARG A 60 -32.58 -5.75 -3.37
C ARG A 60 -34.01 -5.66 -3.91
N ARG A 61 -34.60 -6.78 -4.35
CA ARG A 61 -36.02 -6.84 -4.75
C ARG A 61 -36.94 -6.51 -3.59
N GLN A 62 -36.61 -6.96 -2.39
CA GLN A 62 -37.37 -6.64 -1.18
C GLN A 62 -37.30 -5.14 -0.84
N ILE A 63 -36.13 -4.51 -0.97
CA ILE A 63 -35.96 -3.06 -0.83
C ILE A 63 -36.83 -2.31 -1.84
N GLN A 64 -36.81 -2.72 -3.13
CA GLN A 64 -37.64 -2.11 -4.16
C GLN A 64 -39.13 -2.23 -3.86
N ALA A 65 -39.58 -3.38 -3.36
CA ALA A 65 -40.97 -3.58 -2.95
C ALA A 65 -41.37 -2.64 -1.79
N GLU A 66 -40.53 -2.51 -0.77
CA GLU A 66 -40.81 -1.61 0.37
C GLU A 66 -40.74 -0.12 -0.02
N LEU A 67 -39.87 0.26 -0.97
CA LEU A 67 -39.88 1.61 -1.56
C LEU A 67 -41.19 1.89 -2.31
N LEU A 68 -41.71 0.91 -3.05
CA LEU A 68 -43.02 1.04 -3.70
C LEU A 68 -44.15 1.15 -2.67
N THR A 69 -44.11 0.38 -1.58
CA THR A 69 -45.05 0.50 -0.45
C THR A 69 -45.06 1.92 0.12
N LEU A 70 -43.89 2.54 0.30
CA LEU A 70 -43.80 3.93 0.78
C LEU A 70 -44.44 4.92 -0.19
N THR A 71 -44.32 4.69 -1.51
CA THR A 71 -44.94 5.56 -2.51
C THR A 71 -46.46 5.36 -2.60
N LEU A 72 -46.95 4.13 -2.38
CA LEU A 72 -48.36 3.77 -2.48
C LEU A 72 -49.18 4.16 -1.24
N PHE A 73 -48.59 4.04 -0.04
CA PHE A 73 -49.26 4.25 1.26
C PHE A 73 -48.76 5.50 2.00
N ARG A 74 -48.70 6.63 1.29
CA ARG A 74 -48.21 7.91 1.84
C ARG A 74 -49.04 8.43 3.02
N GLU A 75 -50.35 8.13 3.08
CA GLU A 75 -51.27 8.72 4.05
C GLU A 75 -51.43 7.91 5.36
N SER A 76 -50.87 6.69 5.43
CA SER A 76 -51.01 5.83 6.61
C SER A 76 -49.71 5.73 7.42
N LEU A 77 -49.60 6.55 8.46
CA LEU A 77 -48.41 6.66 9.34
C LEU A 77 -47.89 5.31 9.85
N SER A 78 -48.78 4.41 10.29
CA SER A 78 -48.41 3.08 10.82
C SER A 78 -47.79 2.16 9.76
N VAL A 79 -48.23 2.25 8.51
CA VAL A 79 -47.68 1.45 7.40
C VAL A 79 -46.34 2.01 6.96
N THR A 80 -46.22 3.34 6.89
CA THR A 80 -44.97 4.03 6.56
C THR A 80 -43.86 3.71 7.56
N TRP A 81 -44.16 3.74 8.86
CA TRP A 81 -43.19 3.40 9.91
C TRP A 81 -42.69 1.95 9.79
N ARG A 82 -43.59 0.98 9.59
CA ARG A 82 -43.22 -0.43 9.41
C ARG A 82 -42.37 -0.64 8.16
N ALA A 83 -42.70 0.04 7.05
CA ALA A 83 -41.92 -0.01 5.82
C ALA A 83 -40.52 0.57 6.02
N GLN A 84 -40.36 1.67 6.77
CA GLN A 84 -39.05 2.23 7.12
C GLN A 84 -38.20 1.25 7.95
N VAL A 85 -38.76 0.64 8.99
CA VAL A 85 -38.04 -0.37 9.79
C VAL A 85 -37.61 -1.55 8.91
N ARG A 86 -38.49 -2.04 8.03
CA ARG A 86 -38.16 -3.12 7.09
C ARG A 86 -37.08 -2.72 6.10
N LEU A 87 -37.08 -1.49 5.60
CA LEU A 87 -36.01 -0.96 4.76
C LEU A 87 -34.67 -0.95 5.49
N VAL A 88 -34.65 -0.50 6.75
CA VAL A 88 -33.43 -0.52 7.57
C VAL A 88 -32.93 -1.95 7.76
N VAL A 89 -33.81 -2.90 8.12
CA VAL A 89 -33.43 -4.32 8.25
C VAL A 89 -32.88 -4.89 6.94
N CYS A 90 -33.51 -4.57 5.81
CA CYS A 90 -33.02 -5.00 4.50
C CYS A 90 -31.66 -4.37 4.16
N ALA A 91 -31.45 -3.09 4.48
CA ALA A 91 -30.18 -2.40 4.29
C ALA A 91 -29.07 -3.03 5.15
N VAL A 92 -29.34 -3.33 6.43
CA VAL A 92 -28.41 -4.04 7.32
C VAL A 92 -28.09 -5.43 6.79
N ARG A 93 -29.08 -6.17 6.30
CA ARG A 93 -28.87 -7.50 5.69
C ARG A 93 -28.06 -7.44 4.41
N LEU A 94 -28.26 -6.40 3.58
CA LEU A 94 -27.47 -6.18 2.38
C LEU A 94 -26.01 -5.83 2.72
N PHE A 95 -25.83 -4.96 3.72
CA PHE A 95 -24.51 -4.59 4.22
C PHE A 95 -23.76 -5.81 4.77
N SER A 96 -24.41 -6.65 5.58
CA SER A 96 -23.77 -7.85 6.14
C SER A 96 -23.39 -8.89 5.08
N LEU A 97 -24.20 -9.04 4.03
CA LEU A 97 -23.85 -9.87 2.86
C LEU A 97 -22.60 -9.34 2.11
N SER A 98 -22.34 -8.04 2.19
CA SER A 98 -21.21 -7.39 1.53
C SER A 98 -19.93 -7.41 2.36
N LEU A 99 -20.02 -7.58 3.68
CA LEU A 99 -18.85 -7.61 4.59
C LEU A 99 -17.87 -8.74 4.25
N VAL A 100 -18.37 -9.93 3.89
CA VAL A 100 -17.52 -11.09 3.58
C VAL A 100 -16.66 -10.85 2.33
N PRO A 101 -17.24 -10.45 1.16
CA PRO A 101 -16.44 -10.03 0.01
C PRO A 101 -15.47 -8.89 0.32
N MET A 102 -15.89 -7.87 1.07
CA MET A 102 -15.03 -6.75 1.43
C MET A 102 -13.81 -7.22 2.24
N ALA A 103 -14.02 -8.04 3.28
CA ALA A 103 -12.93 -8.56 4.10
C ALA A 103 -11.95 -9.41 3.29
N ILE A 104 -12.46 -10.24 2.37
CA ILE A 104 -11.63 -11.08 1.49
C ILE A 104 -10.83 -10.22 0.50
N MET A 105 -11.40 -9.13 0.00
CA MET A 105 -10.71 -8.18 -0.89
C MET A 105 -9.71 -7.26 -0.19
N SER A 106 -9.93 -6.95 1.09
CA SER A 106 -9.02 -6.09 1.85
C SER A 106 -7.58 -6.61 1.78
N VAL A 107 -7.39 -7.93 1.86
CA VAL A 107 -6.06 -8.56 1.81
C VAL A 107 -5.32 -8.27 0.49
N PRO A 108 -5.83 -8.66 -0.70
CA PRO A 108 -5.15 -8.37 -1.97
C PRO A 108 -5.03 -6.87 -2.24
N VAL A 109 -6.02 -6.06 -1.85
CA VAL A 109 -5.94 -4.59 -1.99
C VAL A 109 -4.79 -4.02 -1.18
N MET A 110 -4.64 -4.41 0.09
CA MET A 110 -3.54 -3.94 0.95
C MET A 110 -2.17 -4.34 0.39
N LEU A 111 -2.03 -5.59 -0.08
CA LEU A 111 -0.80 -6.06 -0.73
C LEU A 111 -0.47 -5.24 -1.99
N PHE A 112 -1.49 -4.94 -2.79
CA PHE A 112 -1.32 -4.16 -4.01
C PHE A 112 -0.96 -2.70 -3.73
N LEU A 113 -1.61 -2.09 -2.73
CA LEU A 113 -1.33 -0.73 -2.30
C LEU A 113 0.11 -0.58 -1.79
N GLY A 114 0.62 -1.55 -1.03
CA GLY A 114 2.01 -1.56 -0.57
C GLY A 114 3.03 -1.62 -1.73
N GLN A 115 2.67 -2.23 -2.85
CA GLN A 115 3.53 -2.22 -4.04
C GLN A 115 3.43 -0.91 -4.82
N LEU A 116 2.22 -0.41 -5.05
CA LEU A 116 2.02 0.85 -5.76
C LEU A 116 2.62 2.04 -5.02
N SER A 117 2.54 2.03 -3.69
CA SER A 117 3.12 3.10 -2.86
C SER A 117 4.61 3.26 -3.13
N ALA A 118 5.32 2.17 -3.34
CA ALA A 118 6.74 2.21 -3.62
C ALA A 118 7.11 2.78 -5.01
N TRP A 119 6.16 2.93 -5.92
CA TRP A 119 6.38 3.58 -7.23
C TRP A 119 5.88 5.03 -7.25
N PHE A 120 4.74 5.28 -6.62
CA PHE A 120 4.00 6.54 -6.77
C PHE A 120 3.99 7.43 -5.52
N ALA A 121 4.18 6.88 -4.32
CA ALA A 121 4.07 7.67 -3.09
C ALA A 121 5.22 8.67 -2.94
N ALA A 122 6.40 8.36 -3.47
CA ALA A 122 7.57 9.24 -3.42
C ALA A 122 8.33 9.24 -4.76
N ARG A 123 9.20 10.23 -4.95
CA ARG A 123 10.15 10.26 -6.07
C ARG A 123 11.54 9.83 -5.57
N PRO A 124 12.37 9.21 -6.43
CA PRO A 124 13.78 8.99 -6.10
C PRO A 124 14.47 10.33 -5.81
N ILE A 125 15.52 10.27 -4.98
CA ILE A 125 16.36 11.43 -4.65
C ILE A 125 17.10 11.85 -5.90
N ALA A 126 17.08 13.14 -6.28
CA ALA A 126 17.83 13.57 -7.45
C ALA A 126 19.34 13.46 -7.22
N VAL A 127 20.11 13.34 -8.30
CA VAL A 127 21.58 13.39 -8.20
C VAL A 127 21.99 14.76 -7.66
N GLY A 128 22.81 14.76 -6.60
CA GLY A 128 23.23 15.94 -5.84
C GLY A 128 22.28 16.36 -4.72
N GLU A 129 21.10 15.76 -4.61
CA GLU A 129 20.13 16.05 -3.54
C GLU A 129 20.50 15.29 -2.25
N GLU A 130 20.31 15.95 -1.11
CA GLU A 130 20.56 15.38 0.22
C GLU A 130 19.30 14.72 0.77
N SER A 131 19.49 13.62 1.50
CA SER A 131 18.42 12.87 2.16
C SER A 131 18.87 12.44 3.55
N VAL A 132 17.90 12.27 4.45
CA VAL A 132 18.14 11.76 5.79
C VAL A 132 17.87 10.25 5.83
N VAL A 133 18.77 9.52 6.46
CA VAL A 133 18.59 8.11 6.79
C VAL A 133 18.55 7.96 8.31
N VAL A 134 17.53 7.28 8.79
CA VAL A 134 17.30 7.04 10.22
C VAL A 134 17.32 5.54 10.46
N MET A 135 18.18 5.08 11.36
CA MET A 135 18.21 3.70 11.82
C MET A 135 17.77 3.63 13.27
N THR A 136 16.76 2.81 13.54
CA THR A 136 16.24 2.58 14.90
C THR A 136 16.73 1.24 15.42
N LEU A 137 17.32 1.23 16.61
CA LEU A 137 17.79 0.02 17.29
C LEU A 137 16.74 -0.49 18.28
N HIS A 138 16.72 -1.81 18.50
CA HIS A 138 15.91 -2.39 19.58
C HIS A 138 16.40 -1.92 20.96
N GLU A 139 15.49 -1.63 21.90
CA GLU A 139 15.82 -1.10 23.24
C GLU A 139 16.91 -1.91 23.98
N ASN A 140 16.85 -3.25 23.87
CA ASN A 140 17.80 -4.15 24.54
C ASN A 140 19.23 -4.04 23.98
N GLN A 141 19.37 -3.68 22.70
CA GLN A 141 20.65 -3.51 21.99
C GLN A 141 21.06 -2.04 21.87
N ALA A 142 20.13 -1.10 22.08
CA ALA A 142 20.39 0.34 22.04
C ALA A 142 21.30 0.82 23.18
N SER A 143 21.44 0.02 24.24
CA SER A 143 22.40 0.24 25.33
C SER A 143 23.81 -0.23 25.00
N ALA A 144 23.99 -1.15 24.04
CA ALA A 144 25.29 -1.58 23.59
C ALA A 144 26.00 -0.43 22.85
N ALA A 145 27.27 -0.19 23.17
CA ALA A 145 28.08 0.92 22.67
C ALA A 145 28.47 0.82 21.18
N THR A 146 27.85 -0.09 20.42
CA THR A 146 28.22 -0.36 19.03
C THR A 146 27.75 0.78 18.13
N ARG A 147 28.69 1.64 17.74
CA ARG A 147 28.44 2.73 16.79
C ARG A 147 28.25 2.14 15.39
N PRO A 148 27.07 2.26 14.78
CA PRO A 148 26.86 1.79 13.42
C PRO A 148 27.68 2.63 12.44
N GLN A 149 28.33 1.96 11.49
CA GLN A 149 29.11 2.62 10.45
C GLN A 149 28.43 2.42 9.09
N LEU A 150 28.30 3.49 8.32
CA LEU A 150 27.82 3.44 6.95
C LEU A 150 29.04 3.31 6.04
N ARG A 151 29.10 2.25 5.23
CA ARG A 151 30.17 2.09 4.25
C ARG A 151 30.00 3.08 3.10
N GLU A 152 31.09 3.71 2.71
CA GLU A 152 31.14 4.54 1.52
C GLU A 152 30.93 3.66 0.27
N SER A 153 30.13 4.17 -0.65
CA SER A 153 29.81 3.51 -1.92
C SER A 153 29.99 4.55 -3.04
N PRO A 154 30.49 4.18 -4.22
CA PRO A 154 30.78 5.15 -5.29
C PRO A 154 29.55 5.96 -5.76
N GLY A 155 28.33 5.53 -5.43
CA GLY A 155 27.09 6.25 -5.74
C GLY A 155 26.48 7.06 -4.58
N ILE A 156 27.10 7.07 -3.40
CA ILE A 156 26.54 7.67 -2.18
C ILE A 156 27.64 8.34 -1.37
N GLU A 157 27.48 9.65 -1.13
CA GLU A 157 28.36 10.42 -0.27
C GLU A 157 27.70 10.62 1.10
N THR A 158 28.43 10.37 2.19
CA THR A 158 27.95 10.69 3.54
C THR A 158 28.35 12.13 3.89
N VAL A 159 27.37 13.03 3.93
CA VAL A 159 27.59 14.46 4.21
C VAL A 159 27.76 14.70 5.71
N VAL A 160 26.90 14.09 6.53
CA VAL A 160 26.91 14.25 8.00
C VAL A 160 26.53 12.94 8.67
N GLY A 161 27.25 12.54 9.71
CA GLY A 161 26.86 11.45 10.61
C GLY A 161 28.02 10.56 11.02
N PRO A 162 27.76 9.51 11.81
CA PRO A 162 26.48 9.19 12.47
C PRO A 162 26.19 10.09 13.69
N VAL A 163 24.96 10.60 13.80
CA VAL A 163 24.45 11.34 14.99
C VAL A 163 23.52 10.45 15.79
N ARG A 164 23.68 10.39 17.12
CA ARG A 164 22.87 9.54 18.01
C ARG A 164 21.79 10.34 18.73
N ILE A 165 20.53 9.93 18.59
CA ILE A 165 19.38 10.44 19.35
C ILE A 165 19.02 9.42 20.43
N ARG A 166 19.49 9.65 21.66
CA ARG A 166 19.36 8.68 22.76
C ARG A 166 17.91 8.38 23.16
N SER A 167 17.06 9.41 23.22
CA SER A 167 15.66 9.28 23.63
C SER A 167 14.81 8.41 22.70
N GLN A 168 15.22 8.26 21.44
CA GLN A 168 14.49 7.50 20.42
C GLN A 168 15.26 6.24 19.99
N HIS A 169 16.42 5.95 20.59
CA HIS A 169 17.29 4.85 20.18
C HIS A 169 17.68 4.88 18.68
N GLN A 170 17.81 6.09 18.13
CA GLN A 170 18.03 6.32 16.71
C GLN A 170 19.45 6.77 16.40
N TRP A 171 19.91 6.38 15.22
CA TRP A 171 21.10 6.90 14.57
C TRP A 171 20.70 7.55 13.25
N VAL A 172 21.22 8.75 13.01
CA VAL A 172 20.83 9.57 11.86
C VAL A 172 22.06 9.90 11.03
N TRP A 173 21.92 9.75 9.71
CA TRP A 173 22.88 10.17 8.71
C TRP A 173 22.23 11.10 7.71
N ARG A 174 23.00 12.04 7.20
CA ARG A 174 22.66 12.80 6.00
C ARG A 174 23.55 12.31 4.87
N ILE A 175 22.92 11.83 3.82
CA ILE A 175 23.58 11.29 2.63
C ILE A 175 23.25 12.16 1.42
N ARG A 176 24.11 12.14 0.41
CA ARG A 176 23.90 12.76 -0.89
C ARG A 176 24.04 11.72 -1.98
N GLY A 177 23.06 11.66 -2.87
CA GLY A 177 23.10 10.73 -4.01
C GLY A 177 24.01 11.26 -5.11
N THR A 178 25.04 10.53 -5.50
CA THR A 178 26.01 10.99 -6.53
C THR A 178 25.84 10.26 -7.86
N ALA A 179 25.37 9.01 -7.85
CA ALA A 179 25.13 8.22 -9.05
C ALA A 179 23.67 7.80 -9.18
N SER A 180 23.09 8.02 -10.37
CA SER A 180 21.74 7.56 -10.69
C SER A 180 21.66 6.02 -10.74
N GLY A 181 20.59 5.46 -10.20
CA GLY A 181 20.31 4.02 -10.17
C GLY A 181 19.75 3.56 -8.83
N LEU A 182 19.45 2.26 -8.76
CA LEU A 182 19.20 1.58 -7.49
C LEU A 182 20.55 1.26 -6.84
N GLN A 183 20.85 1.95 -5.75
CA GLN A 183 22.06 1.77 -4.95
C GLN A 183 21.75 1.00 -3.67
N GLN A 184 22.77 0.39 -3.08
CA GLN A 184 22.66 -0.28 -1.77
C GLN A 184 23.49 0.46 -0.73
N LEU A 185 22.82 0.88 0.35
CA LEU A 185 23.44 1.34 1.57
C LEU A 185 23.82 0.13 2.42
N VAL A 186 25.08 0.05 2.84
CA VAL A 186 25.59 -1.04 3.66
C VAL A 186 25.98 -0.49 5.03
N PHE A 187 25.33 -0.99 6.07
CA PHE A 187 25.58 -0.65 7.46
C PHE A 187 26.30 -1.80 8.16
N ASP A 188 27.40 -1.48 8.84
CA ASP A 188 28.07 -2.40 9.76
C ASP A 188 27.61 -2.09 11.19
N VAL A 189 26.94 -3.07 11.81
CA VAL A 189 26.45 -3.00 13.18
C VAL A 189 27.04 -4.16 13.97
N GLY A 190 28.22 -3.94 14.54
CA GLY A 190 28.95 -4.99 15.28
C GLY A 190 29.51 -6.03 14.31
N GLN A 191 28.99 -7.26 14.36
CA GLN A 191 29.36 -8.34 13.44
C GLN A 191 28.35 -8.54 12.30
N GLU A 192 27.21 -7.84 12.32
CA GLU A 192 26.19 -7.97 11.29
C GLU A 192 26.34 -6.90 10.21
N ARG A 193 26.21 -7.34 8.96
CA ARG A 193 26.15 -6.47 7.79
C ARG A 193 24.70 -6.36 7.33
N LEU A 194 24.19 -5.14 7.29
CA LEU A 194 22.81 -4.84 6.93
C LEU A 194 22.76 -4.02 5.65
N GLU A 195 21.88 -4.41 4.74
CA GLU A 195 21.73 -3.76 3.44
C GLU A 195 20.39 -3.03 3.35
N LYS A 196 20.37 -1.89 2.67
CA LYS A 196 19.17 -1.07 2.49
C LYS A 196 19.18 -0.50 1.07
N GLU A 197 18.07 -0.58 0.35
CA GLU A 197 18.00 -0.04 -1.00
C GLU A 197 17.74 1.47 -0.98
N LEU A 198 18.41 2.18 -1.89
CA LEU A 198 18.32 3.61 -2.09
C LEU A 198 18.11 3.91 -3.58
N ALA A 199 17.04 4.63 -3.91
CA ALA A 199 16.74 5.03 -5.29
C ALA A 199 17.22 6.46 -5.55
N ILE A 200 18.22 6.61 -6.43
CA ILE A 200 18.77 7.90 -6.84
C ILE A 200 18.52 8.10 -8.33
N GLY A 201 18.10 9.29 -8.75
CA GLY A 201 17.93 9.66 -10.16
C GLY A 201 16.60 10.32 -10.45
N GLY A 202 16.16 10.19 -11.70
CA GLY A 202 14.90 10.75 -12.19
C GLY A 202 13.86 9.68 -12.53
N GLY A 203 12.63 10.12 -12.80
CA GLY A 203 11.56 9.26 -13.35
C GLY A 203 10.83 8.40 -12.32
N PHE A 204 10.48 7.19 -12.75
CA PHE A 204 9.79 6.17 -11.95
C PHE A 204 10.77 5.07 -11.55
N LEU A 205 11.57 5.37 -10.53
CA LEU A 205 12.33 4.36 -9.81
C LEU A 205 11.57 3.94 -8.56
N GLN A 206 11.71 2.68 -8.24
CA GLN A 206 11.13 2.05 -7.08
C GLN A 206 11.78 2.56 -5.80
N THR A 207 11.04 3.25 -4.94
CA THR A 207 11.56 3.76 -3.67
C THR A 207 11.33 2.75 -2.55
N SER A 208 12.27 2.71 -1.61
CA SER A 208 12.16 1.90 -0.41
C SER A 208 12.27 2.83 0.81
N PRO A 209 11.16 3.46 1.25
CA PRO A 209 11.21 4.44 2.33
C PRO A 209 11.51 3.80 3.67
N ILE A 210 11.05 2.57 3.92
CA ILE A 210 11.21 1.89 5.20
C ILE A 210 11.56 0.42 4.96
N ARG A 211 12.63 -0.05 5.61
CA ARG A 211 12.90 -1.47 5.84
C ARG A 211 12.34 -1.83 7.22
N PRO A 212 11.21 -2.56 7.30
CA PRO A 212 10.48 -2.71 8.54
C PRO A 212 11.07 -3.76 9.48
N ALA A 213 10.68 -3.68 10.76
CA ALA A 213 10.87 -4.74 11.74
C ALA A 213 10.01 -5.98 11.39
N TRP A 214 10.21 -7.09 12.11
CA TRP A 214 9.40 -8.32 12.02
C TRP A 214 7.98 -8.16 12.60
N THR A 215 7.24 -7.13 12.18
CA THR A 215 5.86 -6.85 12.61
C THR A 215 4.91 -6.96 11.43
N TRP A 216 3.84 -7.75 11.57
CA TRP A 216 2.95 -8.08 10.45
C TRP A 216 2.33 -6.86 9.76
N THR A 217 1.95 -5.82 10.52
CA THR A 217 1.38 -4.57 9.98
C THR A 217 2.39 -3.84 9.10
N ASN A 218 3.62 -3.67 9.60
CA ASN A 218 4.68 -2.97 8.88
C ASN A 218 5.13 -3.75 7.65
N VAL A 219 5.18 -5.08 7.75
CA VAL A 219 5.48 -5.95 6.60
C VAL A 219 4.40 -5.83 5.52
N LEU A 220 3.13 -5.71 5.89
CA LEU A 220 2.03 -5.53 4.94
C LEU A 220 2.09 -4.16 4.25
N LEU A 221 2.41 -3.09 4.98
CA LEU A 221 2.44 -1.72 4.47
C LEU A 221 3.71 -1.40 3.66
N TYR A 222 4.84 -2.01 4.01
CA TYR A 222 6.15 -1.78 3.40
C TYR A 222 6.75 -3.09 2.85
N PRO A 223 6.21 -3.64 1.75
CA PRO A 223 6.57 -4.96 1.24
C PRO A 223 7.89 -5.01 0.44
N ARG A 224 8.50 -3.83 0.21
CA ARG A 224 9.69 -3.64 -0.64
C ARG A 224 10.85 -4.55 -0.26
N GLU A 225 11.29 -4.39 0.99
CA GLU A 225 12.47 -5.05 1.51
C GLU A 225 12.09 -6.13 2.50
N ARG A 226 12.96 -7.14 2.61
CA ARG A 226 12.78 -8.19 3.61
C ARG A 226 12.94 -7.55 5.01
N PRO A 227 11.98 -7.79 5.93
CA PRO A 227 12.07 -7.23 7.27
C PRO A 227 13.32 -7.74 8.00
N PHE A 228 13.78 -6.98 8.98
CA PHE A 228 14.79 -7.47 9.91
C PHE A 228 14.25 -8.65 10.71
N SER A 229 15.08 -9.66 10.97
CA SER A 229 14.74 -10.76 11.89
C SER A 229 14.55 -10.23 13.31
N GLY A 230 13.82 -10.95 14.15
CA GLY A 230 13.68 -10.59 15.57
C GLY A 230 15.00 -10.59 16.35
N ASP A 231 16.00 -11.32 15.85
CA ASP A 231 17.34 -11.42 16.44
C ASP A 231 18.29 -10.29 16.01
N SER A 232 17.92 -9.52 14.98
CA SER A 232 18.71 -8.39 14.48
C SER A 232 18.79 -7.28 15.53
N PRO A 233 19.95 -6.61 15.70
CA PRO A 233 20.06 -5.46 16.60
C PRO A 233 19.27 -4.24 16.10
N VAL A 234 19.01 -4.18 14.79
CA VAL A 234 18.28 -3.10 14.12
C VAL A 234 16.80 -3.45 13.99
N GLN A 235 15.95 -2.52 14.43
CA GLN A 235 14.50 -2.60 14.33
C GLN A 235 14.00 -2.11 12.96
N SER A 236 14.41 -0.93 12.53
CA SER A 236 14.03 -0.37 11.22
C SER A 236 15.10 0.55 10.65
N ILE A 237 15.09 0.68 9.32
CA ILE A 237 15.87 1.71 8.61
C ILE A 237 14.92 2.48 7.71
N GLU A 238 14.87 3.79 7.89
CA GLU A 238 13.99 4.72 7.21
C GLU A 238 14.81 5.70 6.38
N ILE A 239 14.31 6.05 5.19
CA ILE A 239 14.92 7.01 4.28
C ILE A 239 13.85 8.03 3.92
N GLU A 240 14.16 9.29 4.13
CA GLU A 240 13.25 10.39 3.80
C GLU A 240 13.30 10.71 2.31
N TYR A 241 12.34 10.19 1.54
CA TYR A 241 12.22 10.53 0.12
C TYR A 241 11.38 11.80 -0.09
N PRO A 242 11.77 12.67 -1.04
CA PRO A 242 10.97 13.84 -1.36
C PRO A 242 9.61 13.44 -1.98
N PRO A 243 8.55 14.23 -1.72
CA PRO A 243 7.23 13.96 -2.28
C PRO A 243 7.24 14.13 -3.81
N ARG A 244 6.46 13.29 -4.49
CA ARG A 244 6.21 13.42 -5.93
C ARG A 244 5.08 14.41 -6.16
N LEU A 245 5.37 15.55 -6.76
CA LEU A 245 4.34 16.52 -7.16
C LEU A 245 3.85 16.20 -8.56
N SER A 246 2.60 15.74 -8.68
CA SER A 246 1.88 15.70 -9.96
C SER A 246 0.38 15.66 -9.72
N TRP A 247 -0.39 16.11 -10.72
CA TRP A 247 -1.85 16.23 -10.62
C TRP A 247 -2.54 14.89 -10.32
N ASN A 248 -2.11 13.80 -10.96
CA ASN A 248 -2.78 12.48 -10.90
C ASN A 248 -1.91 11.33 -10.39
N CYS A 249 -0.58 11.50 -10.34
CA CYS A 249 0.37 10.47 -9.91
C CYS A 249 1.24 10.96 -8.76
N GLY A 250 0.80 12.00 -8.06
CA GLY A 250 1.56 12.64 -7.00
C GLY A 250 1.33 11.92 -5.68
N SER A 251 2.22 12.15 -4.71
CA SER A 251 2.21 11.50 -3.39
C SER A 251 0.83 11.54 -2.71
N GLY A 252 0.06 12.61 -2.89
CA GLY A 252 -1.30 12.76 -2.36
C GLY A 252 -2.44 12.37 -3.30
N THR A 253 -2.21 12.24 -4.61
CA THR A 253 -3.28 12.10 -5.63
C THR A 253 -3.32 10.74 -6.31
N TRP A 254 -2.22 9.97 -6.25
CA TRP A 254 -2.14 8.65 -6.89
C TRP A 254 -3.20 7.68 -6.35
N LEU A 255 -3.40 7.65 -5.03
CA LEU A 255 -4.35 6.74 -4.38
C LEU A 255 -5.77 7.00 -4.86
N TRP A 256 -6.19 8.28 -4.92
CA TRP A 256 -7.49 8.67 -5.42
C TRP A 256 -7.67 8.34 -6.89
N SER A 257 -6.66 8.62 -7.71
CA SER A 257 -6.70 8.33 -9.15
C SER A 257 -6.83 6.83 -9.43
N TRP A 258 -6.06 6.00 -8.71
CA TRP A 258 -6.17 4.55 -8.79
C TRP A 258 -7.53 4.04 -8.28
N MET A 259 -8.00 4.55 -7.14
CA MET A 259 -9.27 4.09 -6.54
C MET A 259 -10.47 4.46 -7.43
N ILE A 260 -10.54 5.71 -7.91
CA ILE A 260 -11.61 6.15 -8.80
C ILE A 260 -11.53 5.39 -10.12
N GLY A 261 -10.34 5.28 -10.73
CA GLY A 261 -10.15 4.56 -11.98
C GLY A 261 -10.55 3.08 -11.89
N SER A 262 -10.18 2.40 -10.81
CA SER A 262 -10.53 0.99 -10.60
C SER A 262 -12.02 0.82 -10.33
N MET A 263 -12.64 1.72 -9.56
CA MET A 263 -14.09 1.70 -9.32
C MET A 263 -14.89 1.95 -10.60
N VAL A 264 -14.51 2.96 -11.40
CA VAL A 264 -15.15 3.25 -12.69
C VAL A 264 -15.04 2.03 -13.62
N THR A 265 -13.86 1.41 -13.69
CA THR A 265 -13.66 0.20 -14.49
C THR A 265 -14.53 -0.96 -14.01
N ALA A 266 -14.55 -1.22 -12.70
CA ALA A 266 -15.37 -2.29 -12.13
C ALA A 266 -16.87 -2.08 -12.42
N LEU A 267 -17.35 -0.83 -12.31
CA LEU A 267 -18.73 -0.47 -12.61
C LEU A 267 -19.07 -0.56 -14.10
N ALA A 268 -18.16 -0.14 -14.98
CA ALA A 268 -18.34 -0.24 -16.42
C ALA A 268 -18.39 -1.71 -16.89
N CYS A 269 -17.51 -2.55 -16.37
CA CYS A 269 -17.42 -3.97 -16.73
C CYS A 269 -18.44 -4.86 -16.00
N ARG A 270 -19.20 -4.36 -15.03
CA ARG A 270 -20.12 -5.18 -14.20
C ARG A 270 -21.11 -6.00 -15.04
N ASN A 271 -21.62 -5.41 -16.11
CA ASN A 271 -22.63 -6.03 -16.97
C ASN A 271 -22.02 -7.18 -17.79
N TRP A 272 -20.78 -7.03 -18.26
CA TRP A 272 -20.09 -8.07 -19.02
C TRP A 272 -19.80 -9.32 -18.19
N PHE A 273 -19.53 -9.15 -16.89
CA PHE A 273 -19.26 -10.28 -16.00
C PHE A 273 -20.51 -10.85 -15.30
N ASN A 274 -21.71 -10.35 -15.61
CA ASN A 274 -22.97 -10.69 -14.93
C ASN A 274 -22.90 -10.50 -13.41
N VAL A 275 -22.11 -9.53 -12.96
CA VAL A 275 -21.97 -9.20 -11.54
C VAL A 275 -23.02 -8.18 -11.17
N LYS A 276 -23.83 -8.50 -10.18
CA LYS A 276 -24.91 -7.61 -9.73
C LYS A 276 -24.42 -6.80 -8.53
N LEU A 277 -23.78 -5.68 -8.85
CA LEU A 277 -23.44 -4.60 -7.91
C LEU A 277 -24.68 -3.75 -7.60
#